data_AF-A0A842CJG8-F1
#
_entry.id   AF-A0A842CJG8-F1
#
_cell.length_a   1.000
_cell.length_b   1.000
_cell.length_c   1.000
_cell.angle_alpha   90.00
_cell.angle_beta   90.00
_cell.angle_gamma   90.00
#
_symmetry.space_group_name_H-M   'P 1'
#
loop_
_entity.id
_entity.type
_entity.pdbx_description
1 polymer ?
#
loop_
_entity_poly.entity_id
_entity_poly.type
_entity_poly.pdbx_seq_one_letter_code
_entity_poly.pdbx_strand_id
1 'polypeptide(L)'
;MINSRFYEGFEGEAELSFVAGDNKLVIWNGYFETILDNLLDCSVEKEGVLKEFFNHEGWYDDSPWMIEDNSLTIIQLKCFDINKINQTSMKDDLEEVVKTIISFLENNRFSKIYIEYE
;
A
#
# COMPACT_ATOMS: atom_id res chain seq x y z
N MET A 1 6.57 1.38 16.38
CA MET A 1 5.94 2.71 16.31
C MET A 1 4.72 2.63 15.41
N ILE A 2 3.58 3.17 15.84
CA ILE A 2 2.32 3.14 15.06
C ILE A 2 2.12 4.52 14.41
N ASN A 3 1.88 4.54 13.10
CA ASN A 3 1.52 5.74 12.35
C ASN A 3 0.16 5.53 11.70
N SER A 4 -0.86 6.28 12.12
CA SER A 4 -2.24 6.15 11.65
C SER A 4 -2.79 7.43 11.00
N ARG A 5 -1.94 8.43 10.74
CA ARG A 5 -2.37 9.75 10.24
C ARG A 5 -3.14 9.72 8.92
N PHE A 6 -2.97 8.66 8.12
CA PHE A 6 -3.64 8.48 6.83
C PHE A 6 -4.94 7.67 6.92
N TYR A 7 -5.35 7.31 8.14
CA TYR A 7 -6.67 6.74 8.42
C TYR A 7 -7.55 7.71 9.24
N GLU A 8 -6.95 8.68 9.92
CA GLU A 8 -7.69 9.75 10.60
C GLU A 8 -8.63 10.48 9.62
N GLY A 9 -9.92 10.53 9.95
CA GLY A 9 -10.98 11.10 9.09
C GLY A 9 -11.69 10.08 8.18
N PHE A 10 -11.27 8.81 8.19
CA PHE A 10 -11.90 7.70 7.47
C PHE A 10 -12.47 6.64 8.43
N GLU A 11 -12.80 7.02 9.66
CA GLU A 11 -13.23 6.08 10.69
C GLU A 11 -14.52 5.34 10.29
N GLY A 12 -14.47 4.02 10.31
CA GLY A 12 -15.58 3.15 9.90
C GLY A 12 -15.56 2.76 8.42
N GLU A 13 -14.64 3.30 7.64
CA GLU A 13 -14.28 2.80 6.32
C GLU A 13 -13.20 1.71 6.42
N ALA A 14 -13.04 0.92 5.36
CA ALA A 14 -12.07 -0.17 5.30
C ALA A 14 -10.64 0.30 5.62
N GLU A 15 -10.00 -0.38 6.59
CA GLU A 15 -8.66 -0.08 7.08
C GLU A 15 -7.65 -1.04 6.45
N LEU A 16 -6.47 -0.53 6.11
CA LEU A 16 -5.35 -1.36 5.70
C LEU A 16 -4.08 -0.97 6.45
N SER A 17 -3.34 -1.98 6.88
CA SER A 17 -2.21 -1.83 7.78
C SER A 17 -0.99 -2.59 7.29
N PHE A 18 0.15 -1.91 7.16
CA PHE A 18 1.46 -2.56 6.99
C PHE A 18 2.09 -2.80 8.36
N VAL A 19 2.44 -4.06 8.66
CA VAL A 19 2.97 -4.47 9.97
C VAL A 19 4.34 -5.12 9.85
N ALA A 20 5.30 -4.64 10.63
CA ALA A 20 6.66 -5.15 10.70
C ALA A 20 7.17 -5.15 12.14
N GLY A 21 6.99 -6.27 12.85
CA GLY A 21 7.26 -6.35 14.29
C GLY A 21 6.43 -5.34 15.07
N ASP A 22 7.07 -4.45 15.82
CA ASP A 22 6.39 -3.39 16.58
C ASP A 22 6.06 -2.14 15.75
N ASN A 23 6.41 -2.12 14.46
CA ASN A 23 6.10 -1.01 13.55
C ASN A 23 4.82 -1.29 12.78
N LYS A 24 3.91 -0.32 12.75
CA LYS A 24 2.63 -0.40 12.03
C LYS A 24 2.34 0.91 11.33
N LEU A 25 1.99 0.85 10.05
CA LEU A 25 1.49 1.98 9.26
C LEU A 25 0.04 1.67 8.88
N VAL A 26 -0.89 2.46 9.40
CA VAL A 26 -2.33 2.34 9.16
C VAL A 26 -2.76 3.40 8.17
N ILE A 27 -3.48 2.99 7.13
CA ILE A 27 -4.00 3.85 6.06
C ILE A 27 -5.44 3.47 5.74
N TRP A 28 -6.20 4.41 5.17
CA TRP A 28 -7.46 4.07 4.51
C TRP A 28 -7.22 3.21 3.27
N ASN A 29 -7.92 2.08 3.15
CA ASN A 29 -7.74 1.13 2.05
C ASN A 29 -7.95 1.77 0.66
N GLY A 30 -8.88 2.73 0.56
CA GLY A 30 -9.15 3.42 -0.72
C GLY A 30 -7.93 4.15 -1.28
N TYR A 31 -7.01 4.63 -0.44
CA TYR A 31 -5.72 5.14 -0.93
C TYR A 31 -4.89 4.04 -1.58
N PHE A 32 -4.80 2.88 -0.93
CA PHE A 32 -3.99 1.77 -1.43
C PHE A 32 -4.54 1.20 -2.74
N GLU A 33 -5.86 1.00 -2.83
CA GLU A 33 -6.51 0.58 -4.07
C GLU A 33 -6.27 1.57 -5.21
N THR A 34 -6.40 2.88 -4.95
CA THR A 34 -6.15 3.93 -5.94
C THR A 34 -4.69 3.90 -6.44
N ILE A 35 -3.75 3.63 -5.54
CA ILE A 35 -2.33 3.49 -5.88
C ILE A 35 -2.12 2.25 -6.76
N LEU A 36 -2.64 1.08 -6.36
CA LEU A 36 -2.44 -0.16 -7.09
C LEU A 36 -3.13 -0.13 -8.48
N ASP A 37 -4.32 0.46 -8.58
CA ASP A 37 -5.02 0.68 -9.84
C ASP A 37 -4.18 1.52 -10.82
N ASN A 38 -3.58 2.62 -10.35
CA ASN A 38 -2.64 3.42 -11.13
C ASN A 38 -1.42 2.61 -11.62
N LEU A 39 -0.91 1.71 -10.77
CA LEU A 39 0.24 0.88 -11.10
C LEU A 39 -0.10 -0.21 -12.13
N LEU A 40 -1.34 -0.68 -12.23
CA LEU A 40 -1.77 -1.61 -13.27
C LEU A 40 -1.65 -1.01 -14.68
N ASP A 41 -1.77 0.32 -14.79
CA ASP A 41 -1.58 1.11 -16.01
C ASP A 41 -0.12 1.52 -16.25
N CYS A 42 0.79 1.16 -15.34
CA CYS A 42 2.22 1.30 -15.53
C CYS A 42 2.80 0.03 -16.15
N SER A 43 3.87 0.16 -16.94
CA SER A 43 4.57 -0.97 -17.58
C SER A 43 5.41 -1.76 -16.57
N VAL A 44 4.84 -2.12 -15.42
CA VAL A 44 5.44 -2.91 -14.36
C VAL A 44 4.96 -4.36 -14.42
N GLU A 45 5.78 -5.28 -13.91
CA GLU A 45 5.42 -6.69 -13.83
C GLU A 45 4.25 -6.88 -12.86
N LYS A 46 3.24 -7.66 -13.28
CA LYS A 46 2.05 -7.99 -12.48
C LYS A 46 2.34 -9.19 -11.60
N GLU A 47 3.28 -8.99 -10.68
CA GLU A 47 3.75 -9.95 -9.69
C GLU A 47 3.65 -9.34 -8.28
N GLY A 48 3.84 -10.17 -7.25
CA GLY A 48 3.74 -9.73 -5.86
C GLY A 48 2.40 -9.05 -5.57
N VAL A 49 2.44 -7.87 -4.94
CA VAL A 49 1.25 -7.12 -4.51
C VAL A 49 0.28 -6.81 -5.66
N LEU A 50 0.79 -6.56 -6.89
CA LEU A 50 -0.06 -6.25 -8.04
C LEU A 50 -0.79 -7.47 -8.60
N LYS A 51 -0.18 -8.66 -8.49
CA LYS A 51 -0.84 -9.92 -8.86
C LYS A 51 -2.02 -10.18 -7.93
N GLU A 52 -1.78 -10.07 -6.62
CA GLU A 52 -2.81 -10.31 -5.61
C GLU A 52 -3.95 -9.30 -5.76
N PHE A 53 -3.64 -8.01 -5.97
CA PHE A 53 -4.65 -6.99 -6.27
C PHE A 53 -5.48 -7.30 -7.51
N PHE A 54 -4.82 -7.65 -8.63
CA PHE A 54 -5.49 -7.95 -9.90
C PHE A 54 -6.41 -9.18 -9.80
N ASN A 55 -6.02 -10.18 -9.02
CA ASN A 55 -6.81 -11.39 -8.82
C ASN A 55 -7.87 -11.26 -7.70
N HIS A 56 -7.85 -10.16 -6.94
CA HIS A 56 -8.59 -10.02 -5.67
C HIS A 56 -8.25 -11.13 -4.66
N GLU A 57 -6.99 -11.53 -4.60
CA GLU A 57 -6.43 -12.53 -3.69
C GLU A 57 -5.52 -11.83 -2.64
N GLY A 58 -4.81 -12.60 -1.83
CA GLY A 58 -3.81 -12.07 -0.89
C GLY A 58 -4.45 -11.51 0.38
N TRP A 59 -4.26 -10.21 0.68
CA TRP A 59 -4.75 -9.62 1.94
C TRP A 59 -6.28 -9.50 2.02
N TYR A 60 -6.99 -9.60 0.89
CA TYR A 60 -8.45 -9.66 0.89
C TYR A 60 -8.99 -10.98 1.46
N ASP A 61 -8.31 -12.10 1.19
CA ASP A 61 -8.76 -13.45 1.57
C ASP A 61 -7.98 -14.03 2.76
N ASP A 62 -6.69 -13.72 2.87
CA ASP A 62 -5.73 -14.31 3.81
C ASP A 62 -5.03 -13.22 4.64
N SER A 63 -5.80 -12.38 5.35
CA SER A 63 -5.28 -11.39 6.31
C SER A 63 -4.86 -12.07 7.63
N PRO A 64 -3.63 -11.86 8.16
CA PRO A 64 -2.56 -11.03 7.60
C PRO A 64 -1.78 -11.71 6.46
N TRP A 65 -1.59 -11.00 5.36
CA TRP A 65 -0.87 -11.51 4.18
C TRP A 65 0.59 -11.05 4.17
N MET A 66 1.54 -11.97 3.99
CA MET A 66 2.97 -11.64 4.01
C MET A 66 3.44 -11.11 2.65
N ILE A 67 4.11 -9.95 2.65
CA ILE A 67 4.81 -9.44 1.47
C ILE A 67 6.09 -10.28 1.27
N GLU A 68 6.05 -11.21 0.32
CA GLU A 68 7.19 -12.11 0.05
C GLU A 68 8.38 -11.38 -0.58
N ASP A 69 8.12 -10.49 -1.55
CA ASP A 69 9.14 -9.68 -2.20
C ASP A 69 8.94 -8.18 -1.92
N ASN A 70 9.53 -7.74 -0.81
CA ASN A 70 9.54 -6.34 -0.41
C ASN A 70 10.27 -5.44 -1.44
N SER A 71 11.30 -5.95 -2.12
CA SER A 71 12.08 -5.16 -3.08
C SER A 71 11.27 -4.87 -4.33
N LEU A 72 10.57 -5.88 -4.84
CA LEU A 72 9.63 -5.73 -5.94
C LEU A 72 8.51 -4.74 -5.60
N THR A 73 7.92 -4.86 -4.41
CA THR A 73 6.85 -3.95 -3.95
C THR A 73 7.31 -2.49 -3.95
N ILE A 74 8.53 -2.21 -3.46
CA ILE A 74 9.11 -0.86 -3.48
C ILE A 74 9.33 -0.37 -4.92
N ILE A 75 9.85 -1.23 -5.82
CA ILE A 75 10.08 -0.88 -7.23
C ILE A 75 8.76 -0.53 -7.91
N GLN A 76 7.71 -1.33 -7.69
CA GLN A 76 6.38 -1.08 -8.23
C GLN A 76 5.81 0.25 -7.70
N LEU A 77 5.86 0.51 -6.39
CA LEU A 77 5.36 1.76 -5.80
C LEU A 77 6.10 3.00 -6.32
N LYS A 78 7.39 2.89 -6.65
CA LYS A 78 8.18 3.97 -7.26
C LYS A 78 7.72 4.32 -8.68
N CYS A 79 6.92 3.48 -9.33
CA CYS A 79 6.32 3.75 -10.64
C CYS A 79 4.97 4.48 -10.55
N PHE A 80 4.47 4.79 -9.35
CA PHE A 80 3.24 5.56 -9.18
C PHE A 80 3.37 6.94 -9.83
N ASP A 81 2.37 7.32 -10.62
CA ASP A 81 2.32 8.60 -11.32
C ASP A 81 1.03 9.36 -11.01
N ILE A 82 1.15 10.36 -10.15
CA ILE A 82 0.05 11.21 -9.70
C ILE A 82 -0.64 11.97 -10.85
N ASN A 83 0.06 12.19 -11.97
CA ASN A 83 -0.49 12.91 -13.10
C ASN A 83 -1.55 12.09 -13.85
N LYS A 84 -1.51 10.76 -13.70
CA LYS A 84 -2.51 9.84 -14.26
C LYS A 84 -3.75 9.69 -13.38
N ILE A 85 -3.75 10.24 -12.16
CA ILE A 85 -4.94 10.25 -11.30
C ILE A 85 -5.88 11.38 -11.71
N ASN A 86 -7.14 11.08 -12.01
CA ASN A 86 -8.14 12.09 -12.42
C ASN A 86 -8.77 12.81 -11.22
N GLN A 87 -8.83 12.18 -10.05
CA GLN A 87 -9.42 12.76 -8.85
C GLN A 87 -8.45 13.76 -8.21
N THR A 88 -8.81 15.05 -8.20
CA THR A 88 -7.92 16.13 -7.75
C THR A 88 -7.90 16.33 -6.23
N SER A 89 -8.99 15.99 -5.53
CA SER A 89 -9.17 16.29 -4.10
C SER A 89 -8.24 15.50 -3.18
N MET A 90 -7.67 14.38 -3.64
CA MET A 90 -6.84 13.48 -2.82
C MET A 90 -5.40 13.37 -3.32
N LYS A 91 -5.00 14.21 -4.29
CA LYS A 91 -3.69 14.04 -4.96
C LYS A 91 -2.51 14.25 -4.01
N ASP A 92 -2.59 15.30 -3.20
CA ASP A 92 -1.53 15.65 -2.27
C ASP A 92 -1.34 14.54 -1.23
N ASP A 93 -2.45 13.99 -0.72
CA ASP A 93 -2.42 12.85 0.21
C ASP A 93 -1.84 11.59 -0.44
N LEU A 94 -2.25 11.27 -1.68
CA LEU A 94 -1.78 10.07 -2.39
C LEU A 94 -0.26 10.07 -2.57
N GLU A 95 0.34 11.19 -2.95
CA GLU A 95 1.80 11.27 -3.04
C GLU A 95 2.48 11.02 -1.68
N GLU A 96 1.95 11.60 -0.61
CA GLU A 96 2.52 11.44 0.73
C GLU A 96 2.33 10.02 1.27
N VAL A 97 1.18 9.40 1.00
CA VAL A 97 0.89 8.01 1.33
C VAL A 97 1.90 7.10 0.63
N VAL A 98 2.09 7.21 -0.69
CA VAL A 98 3.07 6.40 -1.45
C VAL A 98 4.47 6.56 -0.88
N LYS A 99 4.92 7.81 -0.65
CA LYS A 99 6.24 8.10 -0.06
C LYS A 99 6.38 7.46 1.33
N THR A 100 5.32 7.47 2.14
CA THR A 100 5.33 6.90 3.49
C THR A 100 5.34 5.38 3.47
N ILE A 101 4.56 4.74 2.58
CA ILE A 101 4.58 3.28 2.39
C ILE A 101 6.00 2.85 1.97
N ILE A 102 6.58 3.47 0.94
CA ILE A 102 7.95 3.16 0.49
C ILE A 102 8.94 3.30 1.65
N SER A 103 8.88 4.41 2.41
CA SER A 103 9.76 4.64 3.56
C SER A 103 9.58 3.57 4.64
N PHE A 104 8.34 3.13 4.90
CA PHE A 104 8.05 2.07 5.85
C PHE A 104 8.69 0.74 5.41
N LEU A 105 8.51 0.37 4.13
CA LEU A 105 9.09 -0.85 3.54
C LEU A 105 10.63 -0.82 3.54
N GLU A 106 11.23 0.31 3.22
CA GLU A 106 12.69 0.49 3.20
C GLU A 106 13.30 0.42 4.61
N ASN A 107 12.67 1.07 5.60
CA ASN A 107 13.12 1.06 7.00
C ASN A 107 12.97 -0.31 7.67
N ASN A 108 12.07 -1.15 7.18
CA ASN A 108 11.80 -2.48 7.73
C ASN A 108 12.28 -3.62 6.80
N ARG A 109 13.18 -3.35 5.85
CA ARG A 109 13.59 -4.31 4.79
C ARG A 109 14.17 -5.65 5.26
N PHE A 110 14.57 -5.76 6.52
CA PHE A 110 15.10 -7.00 7.11
C PHE A 110 14.08 -7.75 7.98
N SER A 111 12.89 -7.17 8.16
CA SER A 111 11.78 -7.75 8.88
C SER A 111 10.83 -8.42 7.89
N LYS A 112 10.04 -9.39 8.38
CA LYS A 112 8.83 -9.80 7.66
C LYS A 112 7.82 -8.67 7.74
N ILE A 113 7.20 -8.36 6.61
CA ILE A 113 6.18 -7.31 6.50
C ILE A 113 4.88 -7.98 6.09
N TYR A 114 3.81 -7.64 6.79
CA TYR A 114 2.48 -8.15 6.55
C TYR A 114 1.53 -7.02 6.19
N ILE A 115 0.53 -7.33 5.37
CA ILE A 115 -0.63 -6.48 5.13
C ILE A 115 -1.79 -7.07 5.91
N GLU A 116 -2.33 -6.30 6.85
CA GLU A 116 -3.57 -6.56 7.57
C GLU A 116 -4.68 -5.73 6.94
N TYR A 117 -5.80 -6.37 6.64
CA TYR A 117 -7.02 -5.75 6.12
C TYR A 117 -8.16 -5.95 7.13
N GLU A 118 -8.83 -4.86 7.52
CA GLU A 118 -9.91 -4.82 8.54
C GLU A 118 -11.14 -4.03 8.07
#